data_AF-A0A6A3MA73-F1
#
_entry.id   AF-A0A6A3MA73-F1
#
_cell.length_a   1.000
_cell.length_b   1.000
_cell.length_c   1.000
_cell.angle_alpha   90.00
_cell.angle_beta   90.00
_cell.angle_gamma   90.00
#
_symmetry.space_group_name_H-M   'P 1'
#
loop_
_entity.id
_entity.type
_entity.pdbx_description
1 polymer ?
#
loop_
_entity_poly.entity_id
_entity_poly.type
_entity_poly.pdbx_seq_one_letter_code
_entity_poly.pdbx_strand_id
1 'polypeptide(L)'
;MQFNGYSYGVNMSRDSTTYYQCSVYRTKRKCKGKLIVKELDDGGTVVKETGEHTCKAEPEPSVQDCDEEMRQLLETEAVKSPGVIP
;
A
#
# COMPACT_ATOMS: atom_id res chain seq x y z
N MET A 1 -17.09 -6.70 -1.22
CA MET A 1 -16.47 -6.19 -2.47
C MET A 1 -14.99 -5.95 -2.22
N GLN A 2 -14.13 -6.19 -3.21
CA GLN A 2 -12.69 -5.89 -3.15
C GLN A 2 -12.35 -4.84 -4.21
N PHE A 3 -11.59 -3.81 -3.86
CA PHE A 3 -11.18 -2.74 -4.78
C PHE A 3 -9.90 -2.06 -4.26
N ASN A 4 -8.92 -1.80 -5.13
CA ASN A 4 -7.61 -1.23 -4.76
C ASN A 4 -6.92 -1.92 -3.56
N GLY A 5 -7.09 -3.24 -3.45
CA GLY A 5 -6.54 -4.02 -2.34
C GLY A 5 -7.27 -3.85 -1.00
N TYR A 6 -8.35 -3.07 -0.93
CA TYR A 6 -9.18 -2.90 0.26
C TYR A 6 -10.44 -3.76 0.18
N SER A 7 -10.89 -4.21 1.35
CA SER A 7 -12.16 -4.93 1.51
C SER A 7 -13.24 -3.98 1.98
N TYR A 8 -14.41 -4.08 1.34
CA TYR A 8 -15.56 -3.24 1.62
C TYR A 8 -16.82 -4.08 1.85
N GLY A 9 -17.63 -3.63 2.82
CA GLY A 9 -19.00 -4.08 3.03
C GLY A 9 -20.01 -3.06 2.52
N VAL A 10 -21.21 -3.52 2.14
CA VAL A 10 -22.30 -2.62 1.76
C VAL A 10 -22.73 -1.84 3.00
N ASN A 11 -22.73 -0.51 2.88
CA ASN A 11 -23.28 0.37 3.90
C ASN A 11 -24.75 0.68 3.61
N MET A 12 -25.06 1.01 2.36
CA MET A 12 -26.42 1.27 1.89
C MET A 12 -26.48 1.27 0.36
N SER A 13 -27.68 1.12 -0.19
CA SER A 13 -27.96 1.27 -1.62
C SER A 13 -29.11 2.26 -1.81
N ARG A 14 -29.03 3.08 -2.86
CA ARG A 14 -30.08 4.01 -3.29
C ARG A 14 -30.12 4.03 -4.81
N ASP A 15 -31.28 3.73 -5.37
CA ASP A 15 -31.48 3.66 -6.81
C ASP A 15 -30.42 2.76 -7.46
N SER A 16 -29.74 3.24 -8.50
CA SER A 16 -28.63 2.56 -9.16
C SER A 16 -27.27 2.73 -8.49
N THR A 17 -27.22 3.30 -7.27
CA THR A 17 -25.97 3.58 -6.55
C THR A 17 -25.85 2.74 -5.28
N THR A 18 -24.79 1.95 -5.19
CA THR A 18 -24.40 1.24 -3.98
C THR A 18 -23.23 1.93 -3.29
N TYR A 19 -23.41 2.24 -2.01
CA TYR A 19 -22.42 2.84 -1.14
C TYR A 19 -21.79 1.77 -0.25
N TYR A 20 -20.49 1.65 -0.36
CA TYR A 20 -19.68 0.70 0.36
C TYR A 20 -18.80 1.42 1.38
N GLN A 21 -18.52 0.75 2.49
CA GLN A 21 -17.66 1.21 3.56
C GLN A 21 -16.57 0.18 3.82
N CYS A 22 -15.34 0.66 4.06
CA CYS A 22 -14.21 -0.21 4.40
C CYS A 22 -14.58 -1.14 5.55
N SER A 23 -14.32 -2.43 5.42
CA SER A 23 -14.65 -3.44 6.45
C SER A 23 -13.95 -3.14 7.78
N VAL A 24 -12.81 -2.45 7.74
CA VAL A 24 -12.03 -2.04 8.93
C VAL A 24 -12.70 -0.88 9.69
N TYR A 25 -13.70 -0.21 9.13
CA TYR A 25 -14.45 0.86 9.80
C TYR A 25 -15.08 0.43 11.13
N ARG A 26 -15.59 -0.81 11.20
CA ARG A 26 -16.24 -1.32 12.42
C ARG A 26 -15.24 -1.75 13.50
N THR A 27 -13.96 -1.87 13.14
CA THR A 27 -12.89 -2.24 14.08
C THR A 27 -12.40 -1.04 14.89
N LYS A 28 -11.40 -1.25 15.76
CA LYS A 28 -10.75 -0.18 16.53
C LYS A 28 -10.08 0.89 15.66
N ARG A 29 -9.63 0.55 14.44
CA ARG A 29 -8.93 1.49 13.54
C ARG A 29 -9.86 2.53 12.90
N LYS A 30 -11.18 2.30 12.88
CA LYS A 30 -12.19 3.25 12.37
C LYS A 30 -11.90 3.85 10.98
N CYS A 31 -11.33 3.02 10.08
CA CYS A 31 -10.93 3.42 8.73
C CYS A 31 -12.07 4.13 7.96
N LYS A 32 -11.78 5.28 7.34
CA LYS A 32 -12.77 6.14 6.70
C LYS A 32 -12.93 5.91 5.19
N GLY A 33 -12.19 4.96 4.61
CA GLY A 33 -12.31 4.60 3.21
C GLY A 33 -13.73 4.13 2.85
N LYS A 34 -14.24 4.66 1.74
CA LYS A 34 -15.57 4.39 1.18
C LYS A 34 -15.44 4.18 -0.32
N LEU A 35 -16.38 3.43 -0.88
CA LEU A 35 -16.45 3.18 -2.32
C LEU A 35 -17.88 3.39 -2.78
N ILE A 36 -18.07 4.11 -3.88
CA ILE A 36 -19.38 4.38 -4.46
C ILE A 36 -19.39 3.71 -5.83
N VAL A 37 -20.36 2.83 -6.04
CA VAL A 37 -20.56 2.15 -7.32
C VAL A 37 -21.92 2.59 -7.85
N LYS A 38 -21.95 3.19 -9.03
CA LYS A 38 -23.16 3.62 -9.70
C LYS A 38 -23.31 2.87 -11.02
N GLU A 39 -24.42 2.18 -11.17
CA GLU A 39 -24.88 1.59 -12.43
C GLU A 39 -25.53 2.70 -13.28
N LEU A 40 -25.17 2.74 -14.56
CA LEU A 40 -25.70 3.68 -15.55
C LEU A 40 -26.79 2.99 -16.39
N ASP A 41 -27.70 3.76 -16.95
CA ASP A 41 -28.82 3.26 -17.75
C ASP A 41 -28.37 2.52 -19.03
N ASP A 42 -27.19 2.86 -19.55
CA ASP A 42 -26.56 2.21 -20.71
C ASP A 42 -25.89 0.86 -20.35
N GLY A 43 -26.04 0.38 -19.11
CA GLY A 43 -25.40 -0.83 -18.60
C GLY A 43 -23.95 -0.63 -18.15
N GLY A 44 -23.44 0.60 -18.19
CA GLY A 44 -22.12 0.96 -17.67
C GLY A 44 -22.08 0.98 -16.15
N THR A 45 -20.87 0.98 -15.58
CA THR A 45 -20.67 1.12 -14.13
C THR A 45 -19.58 2.15 -13.86
N VAL A 46 -19.87 3.12 -12.99
CA VAL A 46 -18.92 4.10 -12.49
C VAL A 46 -18.53 3.73 -11.07
N VAL A 47 -17.23 3.60 -10.83
CA VAL A 47 -16.67 3.31 -9.51
C VAL A 47 -15.84 4.49 -9.03
N LYS A 48 -16.16 5.00 -7.84
CA LYS A 48 -15.44 6.12 -7.22
C LYS A 48 -15.06 5.77 -5.79
N GLU A 49 -13.76 5.73 -5.52
CA GLU A 49 -13.24 5.63 -4.16
C GLU A 49 -13.27 7.03 -3.50
N THR A 50 -13.68 7.09 -2.23
CA THR A 50 -13.78 8.35 -1.47
C THR A 50 -13.34 8.11 -0.02
N GLY A 51 -12.68 9.10 0.59
CA GLY A 51 -12.18 8.98 1.95
C GLY A 51 -10.88 8.18 2.05
N GLU A 52 -9.99 8.63 2.92
CA GLU A 52 -8.65 8.06 3.05
C GLU A 52 -8.68 6.71 3.80
N HIS A 53 -7.86 5.77 3.32
CA HIS A 53 -7.61 4.53 4.01
C HIS A 53 -6.49 4.69 5.02
N THR A 54 -6.82 4.50 6.29
CA THR A 54 -5.85 4.41 7.40
C THR A 54 -5.65 2.96 7.86
N CYS A 55 -6.23 1.99 7.13
CA CYS A 55 -6.29 0.61 7.57
C CYS A 55 -5.07 -0.23 7.20
N LYS A 56 -4.30 0.18 6.19
CA LYS A 56 -3.01 -0.41 5.86
C LYS A 56 -1.96 0.64 6.18
N ALA A 57 -1.07 0.33 7.12
CA ALA A 57 0.20 1.05 7.19
C ALA A 57 0.93 0.74 5.88
N GLU A 58 1.61 1.73 5.30
CA GLU A 58 2.57 1.45 4.23
C GLU A 58 3.52 0.35 4.71
N PRO A 59 3.96 -0.57 3.82
CA PRO A 59 5.04 -1.47 4.19
C PRO A 59 6.18 -0.61 4.72
N GLU A 60 6.66 -0.92 5.93
CA GLU A 60 7.81 -0.22 6.50
C GLU A 60 8.91 -0.23 5.44
N PRO A 61 9.53 0.92 5.10
CA PRO A 61 10.67 0.89 4.20
C PRO A 61 11.67 -0.08 4.82
N SER A 62 12.00 -1.14 4.09
CA SER A 62 13.05 -2.06 4.48
C SER A 62 14.34 -1.24 4.54
N VAL A 63 14.69 -0.77 5.74
CA VAL A 63 16.01 -0.22 6.03
C VAL A 63 16.94 -1.41 5.95
N GLN A 64 17.42 -1.69 4.74
CA GLN A 64 18.51 -2.62 4.53
C GLN A 64 19.71 -1.99 5.23
N ASP A 65 20.21 -2.68 6.26
CA ASP A 65 21.35 -2.25 7.05
C ASP A 65 22.58 -2.12 6.13
N CYS A 66 22.88 -0.89 5.70
CA CYS A 66 23.99 -0.60 4.78
C CYS A 66 25.38 -0.75 5.43
N ASP A 67 25.47 -1.15 6.70
CA ASP A 67 26.74 -1.23 7.43
C ASP A 67 27.56 -2.47 7.03
N GLU A 68 26.88 -3.59 6.72
CA GLU A 68 27.56 -4.85 6.37
C GLU A 68 28.20 -4.84 4.97
N GLU A 69 27.65 -4.06 4.03
CA GLU A 69 28.22 -3.90 2.67
C GLU A 69 29.49 -3.04 2.66
N MET A 70 29.61 -2.02 3.52
CA MET A 70 30.82 -1.18 3.57
C MET A 70 32.02 -1.91 4.16
N ARG A 71 31.81 -2.89 5.05
CA ARG A 71 32.92 -3.65 5.65
C ARG A 71 33.63 -4.55 4.63
N GLN A 72 32.89 -5.17 3.71
CA GLN A 72 33.45 -6.11 2.74
C GLN A 72 34.31 -5.43 1.65
N LEU A 73 33.97 -4.19 1.27
CA LEU A 73 34.73 -3.43 0.26
C LEU A 73 36.12 -3.03 0.75
N LEU A 74 36.26 -2.64 2.02
CA LEU A 74 37.54 -2.26 2.62
C LEU A 74 38.50 -3.44 2.76
N GLU A 75 37.99 -4.65 3.04
CA GLU A 75 38.81 -5.85 3.18
C GLU A 75 39.34 -6.36 1.83
N THR A 76 38.61 -6.14 0.73
CA THR A 76 39.04 -6.59 -0.61
C THR A 76 40.11 -5.68 -1.23
N GLU A 77 40.08 -4.37 -0.97
CA GLU A 77 41.10 -3.44 -1.47
C GLU A 77 42.47 -3.62 -0.77
N ALA A 78 42.46 -4.01 0.50
CA ALA A 78 43.67 -4.24 1.28
C ALA A 78 44.52 -5.42 0.77
N VAL A 79 43.92 -6.41 0.10
CA VAL A 79 44.61 -7.62 -0.38
C VAL A 79 45.21 -7.45 -1.79
N LYS A 80 44.79 -6.42 -2.54
CA LYS A 80 45.15 -6.28 -3.97
C LYS A 80 46.32 -5.33 -4.27
N SER A 81 46.97 -4.78 -3.24
CA SER A 81 48.12 -3.88 -3.39
C SER A 81 49.43 -4.56 -2.99
N PRO A 82 50.13 -5.28 -3.89
CA PRO A 82 51.55 -5.55 -3.69
C PRO A 82 52.28 -4.21 -3.79
N GLY A 83 52.81 -3.73 -2.67
CA GLY A 83 53.63 -2.53 -2.61
C GLY A 83 54.82 -2.62 -3.57
N VAL A 84 54.90 -1.69 -4.52
CA VAL A 84 56.12 -1.38 -5.25
C VAL A 84 56.92 -0.42 -4.37
N ILE A 85 58.02 -0.90 -3.80
CA ILE A 85 59.01 -0.09 -3.10
C ILE A 85 60.23 0.03 -4.04
N PRO A 86 60.60 1.22 -4.55
CA PRO A 86 61.95 1.47 -5.03
C PRO A 86 62.92 1.74 -3.89
#